data_AF-A0A7S4RWA6-F1
#
_entry.id   AF-A0A7S4RWA6-F1
#
_cell.length_a   1.000
_cell.length_b   1.000
_cell.length_c   1.000
_cell.angle_alpha   90.00
_cell.angle_beta   90.00
_cell.angle_gamma   90.00
#
_symmetry.space_group_name_H-M   'P 1'
#
loop_
_entity.id
_entity.type
_entity.pdbx_description
1 polymer ?
#
loop_
_entity_poly.entity_id
_entity_poly.type
_entity_poly.pdbx_seq_one_letter_code
_entity_poly.pdbx_strand_id
1 'polypeptide(L)'
;VQSKHLPAQPPAMAEELPVSSVGGRGINPGAWVKRAAAAPDEEEIPEDWGWPADAFSLEELLQHVRQATGPPAPHDQVDPHAFERGQWYKVPDAGETCHVYVHNFTKDITAEQPKNFLDLTDADRKKLGVFVKELPDVLRRIHDSKRRIPLVYGSEAVCDVLRNFAVYSAGWQLLDTSKLKRLNPKVLEESRQAIVAAMKHGKMLCVYLGDHICDFADKVCVSKNRDTFPVALFQHGGLTADSVKERLYRPEDKESGQCVVRNGFAVHLLVAYDGGLELSSARQSELQQIPGLDDMEEVRCHCEEDRLRLVREKAGAA
;
A
#
# COMPACT_ATOMS: atom_id res chain seq x y z
N VAL A 1 -27.85 55.96 48.57
CA VAL A 1 -26.99 54.75 48.55
C VAL A 1 -26.82 54.36 47.10
N GLN A 2 -25.77 54.85 46.43
CA GLN A 2 -25.46 54.55 45.03
C GLN A 2 -24.36 53.48 45.01
N SER A 3 -24.68 52.30 44.49
CA SER A 3 -23.73 51.20 44.31
C SER A 3 -23.07 51.31 42.93
N LYS A 4 -21.75 51.53 42.93
CA LYS A 4 -20.91 51.51 41.73
C LYS A 4 -20.74 50.07 41.23
N HIS A 5 -21.09 49.82 39.97
CA HIS A 5 -20.68 48.63 39.23
C HIS A 5 -19.23 48.78 38.75
N LEU A 6 -18.39 47.79 39.07
CA LEU A 6 -17.09 47.58 38.44
C LEU A 6 -17.24 46.51 37.34
N PRO A 7 -16.55 46.64 36.20
CA PRO A 7 -16.60 45.65 35.14
C PRO A 7 -15.74 44.43 35.50
N ALA A 8 -16.24 43.24 35.14
CA ALA A 8 -15.55 41.97 35.30
C ALA A 8 -14.31 41.88 34.40
N GLN A 9 -13.18 41.47 34.97
CA GLN A 9 -11.98 41.10 34.22
C GLN A 9 -12.18 39.74 33.53
N PRO A 10 -11.65 39.55 32.31
CA PRO A 10 -11.63 38.25 31.66
C PRO A 10 -10.63 37.29 32.34
N PRO A 11 -10.86 35.96 32.28
CA PRO A 11 -9.99 34.98 32.90
C PRO A 11 -8.62 34.92 32.22
N ALA A 12 -7.58 34.76 33.05
CA ALA A 12 -6.19 34.61 32.64
C ALA A 12 -6.02 33.39 31.71
N MET A 13 -5.28 33.58 30.63
CA MET A 13 -4.89 32.49 29.74
C MET A 13 -4.01 31.49 30.49
N ALA A 14 -4.36 30.21 30.37
CA ALA A 14 -3.56 29.12 30.87
C ALA A 14 -2.22 29.08 30.11
N GLU A 15 -1.14 29.24 30.85
CA GLU A 15 0.24 29.02 30.44
C GLU A 15 0.40 27.56 29.99
N GLU A 16 0.79 27.34 28.74
CA GLU A 16 1.16 26.03 28.23
C GLU A 16 2.44 25.57 28.94
N LEU A 17 2.33 24.50 29.73
CA LEU A 17 3.49 23.85 30.34
C LEU A 17 4.32 23.17 29.25
N PRO A 18 5.66 23.31 29.29
CA PRO A 18 6.53 22.63 28.34
C PRO A 18 6.48 21.11 28.58
N VAL A 19 6.09 20.38 27.54
CA VAL A 19 6.08 18.92 27.54
C VAL A 19 7.53 18.43 27.68
N SER A 20 7.85 17.90 28.85
CA SER A 20 9.14 17.26 29.13
C SER A 20 9.31 16.04 28.23
N SER A 21 10.26 16.10 27.31
CA SER A 21 10.67 14.98 26.46
C SER A 21 11.34 13.89 27.30
N VAL A 22 10.58 12.86 27.66
CA VAL A 22 11.14 11.63 28.23
C VAL A 22 11.85 10.89 27.10
N GLY A 23 13.17 10.83 27.19
CA GLY A 23 14.05 10.11 26.27
C GLY A 23 13.83 8.60 26.34
N GLY A 24 12.82 8.12 25.62
CA GLY A 24 12.80 6.75 25.12
C GLY A 24 13.69 6.67 23.89
N ARG A 25 14.52 5.62 23.77
CA ARG A 25 15.26 5.30 22.54
C ARG A 25 14.22 5.00 21.45
N GLY A 26 13.71 6.05 20.82
CA GLY A 26 12.72 5.98 19.77
C GLY A 26 13.37 5.38 18.54
N ILE A 27 12.93 4.18 18.18
CA ILE A 27 13.05 3.67 16.82
C ILE A 27 12.32 4.72 15.96
N ASN A 28 13.07 5.53 15.21
CA ASN A 28 12.51 6.56 14.35
C ASN A 28 11.70 5.86 13.23
N PRO A 29 10.35 5.88 13.26
CA PRO A 29 9.54 5.16 12.27
C PRO A 29 9.68 5.79 10.87
N GLY A 30 10.07 7.07 10.81
CA GLY A 30 10.39 7.77 9.57
C GLY A 30 11.61 7.20 8.84
N ALA A 31 12.53 6.53 9.56
CA ALA A 31 13.65 5.84 8.93
C ALA A 31 13.23 4.52 8.25
N TRP A 32 12.14 3.90 8.70
CA TRP A 32 11.57 2.70 8.08
C TRP A 32 10.68 3.04 6.89
N VAL A 33 9.90 4.12 6.96
CA VAL A 33 9.18 4.64 5.77
C VAL A 33 10.18 5.08 4.70
N LYS A 34 11.31 5.68 5.08
CA LYS A 34 12.42 5.99 4.13
C LYS A 34 13.18 4.75 3.66
N ARG A 35 13.29 3.66 4.44
CA ARG A 35 13.94 2.40 4.01
C ARG A 35 13.03 1.48 3.19
N ALA A 36 11.72 1.45 3.47
CA ALA A 36 10.73 0.76 2.66
C ALA A 36 10.43 1.53 1.36
N ALA A 37 10.63 2.86 1.36
CA ALA A 37 10.71 3.66 0.13
C ALA A 37 12.07 3.55 -0.59
N ALA A 38 13.09 2.97 0.05
CA ALA A 38 14.44 2.76 -0.49
C ALA A 38 14.78 1.27 -0.69
N ALA A 39 13.77 0.41 -0.79
CA ALA A 39 13.92 -0.74 -1.67
C ALA A 39 14.03 -0.13 -3.07
N PRO A 40 15.10 -0.43 -3.83
CA PRO A 40 15.23 0.08 -5.18
C PRO A 40 13.93 -0.23 -5.90
N ASP A 41 13.38 0.77 -6.58
CA ASP A 41 12.12 0.66 -7.31
C ASP A 41 12.20 -0.46 -8.36
N GLU A 42 11.22 -0.60 -9.25
CA GLU A 42 11.66 -0.86 -10.62
C GLU A 42 12.70 0.22 -10.90
N GLU A 43 13.98 -0.11 -10.73
CA GLU A 43 15.04 0.87 -10.51
C GLU A 43 15.02 1.78 -11.72
N GLU A 44 14.33 2.92 -11.55
CA GLU A 44 14.40 4.03 -12.46
C GLU A 44 15.89 4.15 -12.71
N ILE A 45 16.28 3.98 -13.97
CA ILE A 45 17.64 4.18 -14.42
C ILE A 45 18.12 5.41 -13.65
N PRO A 46 19.17 5.28 -12.81
CA PRO A 46 19.48 6.30 -11.82
C PRO A 46 19.38 7.68 -12.46
N GLU A 47 18.61 8.61 -11.86
CA GLU A 47 18.29 9.89 -12.52
C GLU A 47 19.55 10.62 -13.02
N ASP A 48 20.67 10.41 -12.34
CA ASP A 48 22.00 10.90 -12.68
C ASP A 48 22.58 10.33 -13.99
N TRP A 49 22.11 9.16 -14.45
CA TRP A 49 22.47 8.61 -15.75
C TRP A 49 21.75 9.33 -16.89
N GLY A 50 20.58 9.91 -16.61
CA GLY A 50 19.74 10.61 -17.57
C GLY A 50 19.05 9.68 -18.57
N TRP A 51 17.85 10.06 -19.00
CA TRP A 51 17.18 9.41 -20.12
C TRP A 51 17.53 10.13 -21.42
N PRO A 52 17.90 9.39 -22.48
CA PRO A 52 18.03 9.99 -23.80
C PRO A 52 16.70 10.63 -24.21
N ALA A 53 16.70 11.95 -24.44
CA ALA A 53 15.49 12.66 -24.86
C ALA A 53 15.10 12.37 -26.33
N ASP A 54 16.07 11.98 -27.14
CA ASP A 54 15.93 11.69 -28.56
C ASP A 54 16.23 10.21 -28.85
N ALA A 55 15.69 9.68 -29.95
CA ALA A 55 15.96 8.32 -30.39
C ALA A 55 17.43 8.22 -30.83
N PHE A 56 18.15 7.24 -30.29
CA PHE A 56 19.56 7.00 -30.61
C PHE A 56 19.70 5.73 -31.45
N SER A 57 20.72 5.71 -32.31
CA SER A 57 21.24 4.43 -32.80
C SER A 57 21.88 3.63 -31.66
N LEU A 58 22.00 2.32 -31.82
CA LEU A 58 22.59 1.45 -30.78
C LEU A 58 24.00 1.90 -30.36
N GLU A 59 24.83 2.34 -31.31
CA GLU A 59 26.20 2.81 -31.02
C GLU A 59 26.18 4.10 -30.19
N GLU A 60 25.28 5.03 -30.51
CA GLU A 60 25.13 6.29 -29.78
C GLU A 60 24.57 6.05 -28.38
N LEU A 61 23.61 5.13 -28.23
CA LEU A 61 23.06 4.74 -26.93
C LEU A 61 24.14 4.11 -26.04
N LEU A 62 24.95 3.20 -26.58
CA LEU A 62 26.09 2.61 -25.87
C LEU A 62 27.09 3.69 -25.42
N GLN A 63 27.39 4.66 -26.28
CA GLN A 63 28.30 5.76 -25.96
C GLN A 63 27.72 6.67 -24.87
N HIS A 64 26.42 7.00 -24.97
CA HIS A 64 25.71 7.81 -24.00
C HIS A 64 25.72 7.16 -22.61
N VAL A 65 25.34 5.88 -22.53
CA VAL A 65 25.34 5.14 -21.27
C VAL A 65 26.75 5.01 -20.70
N ARG A 66 27.79 4.75 -21.52
CA ARG A 66 29.19 4.72 -21.04
C ARG A 66 29.64 6.05 -20.44
N GLN A 67 29.19 7.17 -21.01
CA GLN A 67 29.50 8.49 -20.48
C GLN A 67 28.79 8.72 -19.14
N ALA A 68 27.53 8.28 -19.03
CA ALA A 68 26.72 8.39 -17.83
C ALA A 68 27.22 7.50 -16.68
N THR A 69 27.56 6.24 -16.95
CA THR A 69 27.91 5.25 -15.93
C THR A 69 29.39 5.26 -15.54
N GLY A 70 30.23 5.95 -16.32
CA GLY A 70 31.68 5.87 -16.23
C GLY A 70 32.27 4.62 -16.90
N PRO A 71 33.61 4.53 -17.00
CA PRO A 71 34.29 3.39 -17.62
C PRO A 71 34.08 2.11 -16.80
N PRO A 72 33.96 0.94 -17.45
CA PRO A 72 33.88 -0.34 -16.76
C PRO A 72 35.14 -0.58 -15.94
N ALA A 73 34.99 -1.26 -14.81
CA ALA A 73 36.15 -1.68 -14.02
C ALA A 73 37.06 -2.60 -14.84
N PRO A 74 38.40 -2.50 -14.72
CA PRO A 74 39.32 -3.40 -15.43
C PRO A 74 39.00 -4.85 -15.10
N HIS A 75 38.90 -5.73 -16.10
CA HIS A 75 38.54 -7.14 -15.93
C HIS A 75 39.36 -7.85 -14.84
N ASP A 76 40.63 -7.50 -14.69
CA ASP A 76 41.55 -8.10 -13.71
C ASP A 76 41.25 -7.71 -12.25
N GLN A 77 40.35 -6.75 -12.03
CA GLN A 77 39.92 -6.26 -10.71
C GLN A 77 38.45 -6.59 -10.40
N VAL A 78 37.73 -7.19 -11.34
CA VAL A 78 36.33 -7.58 -11.14
C VAL A 78 36.33 -8.95 -10.48
N ASP A 79 35.82 -9.01 -9.26
CA ASP A 79 35.58 -10.28 -8.56
C ASP A 79 34.73 -11.21 -9.45
N PRO A 80 35.09 -12.50 -9.62
CA PRO A 80 34.31 -13.44 -10.43
C PRO A 80 32.83 -13.51 -10.04
N HIS A 81 32.50 -13.28 -8.77
CA HIS A 81 31.14 -13.23 -8.24
C HIS A 81 30.50 -11.84 -8.32
N ALA A 82 31.13 -10.88 -8.99
CA ALA A 82 30.58 -9.53 -9.17
C ALA A 82 29.31 -9.56 -10.02
N PHE A 83 29.29 -10.34 -11.10
CA PHE A 83 28.12 -10.53 -11.98
C PHE A 83 26.96 -11.30 -11.31
N GLU A 84 27.25 -12.03 -10.23
CA GLU A 84 26.23 -12.72 -9.41
C GLU A 84 25.65 -11.79 -8.34
N ARG A 85 26.41 -10.77 -7.90
CA ARG A 85 26.01 -9.83 -6.86
C ARG A 85 25.28 -8.59 -7.37
N GLY A 86 25.49 -8.24 -8.64
CA GLY A 86 24.81 -7.11 -9.27
C GLY A 86 23.53 -7.50 -9.99
N GLN A 87 22.90 -6.50 -10.59
CA GLN A 87 21.70 -6.62 -11.40
C GLN A 87 21.92 -5.92 -12.74
N TRP A 88 21.23 -6.43 -13.74
CA TRP A 88 21.22 -5.90 -15.09
C TRP A 88 19.97 -5.03 -15.29
N TYR A 89 20.16 -3.80 -15.75
CA TYR A 89 19.10 -2.89 -16.21
C TYR A 89 18.97 -2.99 -17.70
N LYS A 90 17.74 -2.93 -18.20
CA LYS A 90 17.45 -2.76 -19.62
C LYS A 90 17.11 -1.31 -19.86
N VAL A 91 17.96 -0.62 -20.61
CA VAL A 91 17.81 0.79 -20.94
C VAL A 91 17.34 0.88 -22.39
N PRO A 92 16.06 1.20 -22.65
CA PRO A 92 15.60 1.45 -24.01
C PRO A 92 16.08 2.83 -24.51
N ASP A 93 16.16 3.00 -25.84
CA ASP A 93 16.24 4.32 -26.45
C ASP A 93 14.89 5.05 -26.36
N ALA A 94 14.86 6.36 -26.68
CA ALA A 94 13.62 7.15 -26.64
C ALA A 94 12.53 6.63 -27.60
N GLY A 95 12.91 5.89 -28.65
CA GLY A 95 11.99 5.29 -29.60
C GLY A 95 11.54 3.87 -29.25
N GLU A 96 12.06 3.27 -28.17
CA GLU A 96 11.90 1.85 -27.82
C GLU A 96 12.26 0.87 -28.97
N THR A 97 13.11 1.33 -29.91
CA THR A 97 13.56 0.56 -31.08
C THR A 97 14.79 -0.29 -30.80
N CYS A 98 15.60 0.10 -29.81
CA CYS A 98 16.76 -0.64 -29.35
C CYS A 98 16.93 -0.52 -27.83
N HIS A 99 17.75 -1.37 -27.25
CA HIS A 99 18.03 -1.34 -25.82
C HIS A 99 19.46 -1.81 -25.53
N VAL A 100 20.01 -1.32 -24.43
CA VAL A 100 21.29 -1.75 -23.89
C VAL A 100 21.10 -2.28 -22.47
N TYR A 101 21.91 -3.27 -22.11
CA TYR A 101 21.92 -3.85 -20.78
C TYR A 101 23.10 -3.31 -20.00
N VAL A 102 22.83 -2.79 -18.80
CA VAL A 102 23.84 -2.20 -17.92
C VAL A 102 23.88 -2.97 -16.62
N HIS A 103 25.04 -3.42 -16.18
CA HIS A 103 25.17 -4.08 -14.89
C HIS A 103 25.53 -3.05 -13.81
N ASN A 104 24.70 -2.84 -12.78
CA ASN A 104 24.93 -1.76 -11.78
C ASN A 104 26.29 -1.85 -11.11
N PHE A 105 26.77 -3.06 -10.85
CA PHE A 105 27.92 -3.30 -10.00
C PHE A 105 29.23 -3.27 -10.79
N THR A 106 29.28 -3.95 -11.94
CA THR A 106 30.49 -4.01 -12.79
C THR A 106 30.57 -2.85 -13.79
N LYS A 107 29.45 -2.13 -13.99
CA LYS A 107 29.26 -1.15 -15.08
C LYS A 107 29.49 -1.75 -16.46
N ASP A 108 29.33 -3.07 -16.59
CA ASP A 108 29.40 -3.73 -17.88
C ASP A 108 28.17 -3.35 -18.72
N ILE A 109 28.39 -3.13 -20.01
CA ILE A 109 27.36 -2.66 -20.95
C ILE A 109 27.39 -3.52 -22.20
N THR A 110 26.27 -4.17 -22.49
CA THR A 110 26.11 -5.05 -23.66
C THR A 110 24.83 -4.72 -24.42
N ALA A 111 24.86 -4.88 -25.74
CA ALA A 111 23.67 -4.83 -26.59
C ALA A 111 22.90 -6.16 -26.58
N GLU A 112 23.60 -7.28 -26.37
CA GLU A 112 22.98 -8.60 -26.29
C GLU A 112 22.46 -8.87 -24.88
N GLN A 113 21.29 -9.49 -24.78
CA GLN A 113 20.69 -9.86 -23.51
C GLN A 113 21.64 -10.77 -22.71
N PRO A 114 22.09 -10.34 -21.52
CA PRO A 114 22.91 -11.17 -20.64
C PRO A 114 22.19 -12.48 -20.33
N LYS A 115 22.93 -13.60 -20.28
CA LYS A 115 22.35 -14.91 -19.97
C LYS A 115 21.66 -14.96 -18.60
N ASN A 116 22.09 -14.11 -17.67
CA ASN A 116 21.50 -13.96 -16.34
C ASN A 116 20.51 -12.78 -16.22
N PHE A 117 20.18 -12.09 -17.33
CA PHE A 117 19.10 -11.10 -17.34
C PHE A 117 17.76 -11.80 -17.48
N LEU A 118 17.01 -11.82 -16.38
CA LEU A 118 15.68 -12.39 -16.32
C LEU A 118 14.66 -11.26 -16.45
N ASP A 119 14.21 -11.00 -17.67
CA ASP A 119 13.07 -10.11 -17.89
C ASP A 119 11.80 -10.81 -17.43
N LEU A 120 10.93 -10.05 -16.76
CA LEU A 120 9.58 -10.52 -16.48
C LEU A 120 8.77 -10.41 -17.76
N THR A 121 8.29 -11.56 -18.23
CA THR A 121 7.38 -11.62 -19.37
C THR A 121 6.08 -10.87 -19.06
N ASP A 122 5.34 -10.46 -20.08
CA ASP A 122 4.02 -9.82 -19.88
C ASP A 122 3.06 -10.68 -19.05
N ALA A 123 3.18 -12.01 -19.17
CA ALA A 123 2.42 -12.95 -18.36
C ALA A 123 2.80 -12.87 -16.87
N ASP A 124 4.08 -12.67 -16.56
CA ASP A 124 4.57 -12.50 -15.19
C ASP A 124 4.11 -11.16 -14.60
N ARG A 125 4.26 -10.08 -15.38
CA ARG A 125 3.81 -8.74 -14.99
C ARG A 125 2.30 -8.74 -14.72
N LYS A 126 1.52 -9.40 -15.58
CA LYS A 126 0.09 -9.61 -15.38
C LYS A 126 -0.22 -10.45 -14.13
N LYS A 127 0.61 -11.46 -13.82
CA LYS A 127 0.45 -12.29 -12.62
C LYS A 127 0.74 -11.50 -11.33
N LEU A 128 1.79 -10.67 -11.34
CA LEU A 128 2.17 -9.79 -10.23
C LEU A 128 1.14 -8.69 -9.97
N GLY A 129 0.58 -8.12 -11.05
CA GLY A 129 -0.39 -7.04 -10.97
C GLY A 129 0.27 -5.68 -10.74
N VAL A 130 -0.35 -4.86 -9.90
CA VAL A 130 0.05 -3.47 -9.65
C VAL A 130 1.19 -3.41 -8.65
N PHE A 131 2.16 -2.51 -8.86
CA PHE A 131 3.22 -2.29 -7.87
C PHE A 131 2.67 -1.53 -6.66
N VAL A 132 3.09 -1.91 -5.44
CA VAL A 132 2.53 -1.38 -4.19
C VAL A 132 2.56 0.15 -4.08
N LYS A 133 3.54 0.83 -4.70
CA LYS A 133 3.64 2.30 -4.71
C LYS A 133 2.53 2.96 -5.54
N GLU A 134 2.07 2.31 -6.60
CA GLU A 134 0.99 2.80 -7.49
C GLU A 134 -0.40 2.49 -6.95
N LEU A 135 -0.50 1.56 -6.00
CA LEU A 135 -1.77 1.07 -5.48
C LEU A 135 -2.72 2.19 -5.03
N PRO A 136 -2.30 3.24 -4.29
CA PRO A 136 -3.23 4.29 -3.85
C PRO A 136 -4.01 4.96 -4.98
N ASP A 137 -3.38 5.20 -6.13
CA ASP A 137 -4.03 5.84 -7.28
C ASP A 137 -4.96 4.86 -8.00
N VAL A 138 -4.56 3.60 -8.10
CA VAL A 138 -5.42 2.52 -8.61
C VAL A 138 -6.70 2.38 -7.77
N LEU A 139 -6.58 2.38 -6.44
CA LEU A 139 -7.72 2.28 -5.52
C LEU A 139 -8.69 3.46 -5.67
N ARG A 140 -8.18 4.69 -5.75
CA ARG A 140 -9.01 5.88 -6.01
C ARG A 140 -9.76 5.76 -7.34
N ARG A 141 -9.05 5.38 -8.40
CA ARG A 141 -9.66 5.19 -9.73
C ARG A 141 -10.79 4.15 -9.70
N ILE A 142 -10.63 3.03 -9.00
CA ILE A 142 -11.68 2.01 -8.88
C ILE A 142 -12.90 2.58 -8.15
N HIS A 143 -12.71 3.30 -7.04
CA HIS A 143 -13.81 3.96 -6.33
C HIS A 143 -14.52 4.98 -7.21
N ASP A 144 -13.78 5.95 -7.75
CA ASP A 144 -14.36 7.10 -8.44
C ASP A 144 -14.99 6.72 -9.79
N SER A 145 -14.32 5.84 -10.54
CA SER A 145 -14.72 5.51 -11.91
C SER A 145 -15.60 4.25 -11.98
N LYS A 146 -15.24 3.19 -11.25
CA LYS A 146 -15.97 1.91 -11.31
C LYS A 146 -17.06 1.79 -10.25
N ARG A 147 -17.03 2.62 -9.21
CA ARG A 147 -17.96 2.57 -8.07
C ARG A 147 -18.03 1.19 -7.42
N ARG A 148 -16.86 0.55 -7.28
CA ARG A 148 -16.68 -0.76 -6.65
C ARG A 148 -15.74 -0.66 -5.47
N ILE A 149 -15.82 -1.64 -4.57
CA ILE A 149 -14.85 -1.82 -3.50
C ILE A 149 -13.66 -2.62 -4.05
N PRO A 150 -12.42 -2.12 -3.97
CA PRO A 150 -11.26 -2.91 -4.34
C PRO A 150 -11.01 -4.05 -3.35
N LEU A 151 -10.77 -5.25 -3.87
CA LEU A 151 -10.28 -6.41 -3.13
C LEU A 151 -8.82 -6.66 -3.52
N VAL A 152 -7.92 -6.19 -2.66
CA VAL A 152 -6.47 -6.24 -2.90
C VAL A 152 -5.90 -7.55 -2.42
N TYR A 153 -5.25 -8.27 -3.33
CA TYR A 153 -4.47 -9.46 -3.03
C TYR A 153 -2.99 -9.13 -3.05
N GLY A 154 -2.25 -9.55 -2.03
CA GLY A 154 -0.81 -9.32 -1.94
C GLY A 154 -0.12 -10.41 -1.15
N SER A 155 1.21 -10.50 -1.25
CA SER A 155 1.98 -11.37 -0.36
C SER A 155 1.93 -10.87 1.09
N GLU A 156 2.45 -11.66 2.03
CA GLU A 156 2.64 -11.21 3.41
C GLU A 156 3.46 -9.91 3.48
N ALA A 157 4.53 -9.81 2.67
CA ALA A 157 5.35 -8.60 2.57
C ALA A 157 4.54 -7.38 2.09
N VAL A 158 3.71 -7.53 1.05
CA VAL A 158 2.79 -6.47 0.60
C VAL A 158 1.80 -6.08 1.69
N CYS A 159 1.21 -7.07 2.36
CA CYS A 159 0.28 -6.83 3.45
C CYS A 159 0.94 -6.06 4.60
N ASP A 160 2.16 -6.40 4.98
CA ASP A 160 2.93 -5.70 6.01
C ASP A 160 3.20 -4.25 5.65
N VAL A 161 3.64 -4.01 4.41
CA VAL A 161 3.86 -2.65 3.89
C VAL A 161 2.57 -1.84 3.95
N LEU A 162 1.45 -2.39 3.47
CA LEU A 162 0.17 -1.68 3.43
C LEU A 162 -0.44 -1.47 4.81
N ARG A 163 -0.32 -2.43 5.74
CA ARG A 163 -0.76 -2.26 7.13
C ARG A 163 0.00 -1.13 7.80
N ASN A 164 1.33 -1.13 7.68
CA ASN A 164 2.17 -0.07 8.23
C ASN A 164 1.81 1.28 7.59
N PHE A 165 1.66 1.32 6.26
CA PHE A 165 1.24 2.52 5.55
C PHE A 165 -0.10 3.04 6.05
N ALA A 166 -1.10 2.17 6.25
CA ALA A 166 -2.42 2.55 6.74
C ALA A 166 -2.42 3.11 8.17
N VAL A 167 -1.46 2.72 9.01
CA VAL A 167 -1.29 3.24 10.38
C VAL A 167 -0.65 4.63 10.39
N TYR A 168 0.34 4.87 9.52
CA TYR A 168 1.14 6.10 9.55
C TYR A 168 0.66 7.17 8.55
N SER A 169 -0.03 6.78 7.49
CA SER A 169 -0.50 7.71 6.46
C SER A 169 -1.69 8.52 6.95
N ALA A 170 -1.61 9.85 6.81
CA ALA A 170 -2.68 10.76 7.23
C ALA A 170 -4.01 10.49 6.50
N GLY A 171 -3.96 10.01 5.25
CA GLY A 171 -5.14 9.73 4.44
C GLY A 171 -5.75 8.35 4.61
N TRP A 172 -5.19 7.51 5.49
CA TRP A 172 -5.59 6.11 5.64
C TRP A 172 -5.95 5.77 7.09
N GLN A 173 -6.77 4.73 7.23
CA GLN A 173 -7.16 4.18 8.51
C GLN A 173 -7.16 2.66 8.43
N LEU A 174 -6.41 2.00 9.30
CA LEU A 174 -6.42 0.54 9.39
C LEU A 174 -7.63 0.06 10.21
N LEU A 175 -8.30 -0.96 9.69
CA LEU A 175 -9.23 -1.83 10.40
C LEU A 175 -8.68 -3.27 10.32
N ASP A 176 -8.07 -3.72 11.41
CA ASP A 176 -7.51 -5.07 11.51
C ASP A 176 -8.58 -6.07 11.99
N THR A 177 -9.08 -6.90 11.08
CA THR A 177 -10.14 -7.86 11.38
C THR A 177 -9.61 -9.19 11.92
N SER A 178 -8.29 -9.40 12.00
CA SER A 178 -7.73 -10.65 12.55
C SER A 178 -8.18 -10.92 13.99
N LYS A 179 -8.48 -9.85 14.73
CA LYS A 179 -8.99 -9.89 16.11
C LYS A 179 -10.45 -10.34 16.21
N LEU A 180 -11.21 -10.30 15.11
CA LEU A 180 -12.62 -10.69 15.08
C LEU A 180 -12.83 -12.21 15.13
N LYS A 181 -11.77 -13.02 15.00
CA LYS A 181 -11.85 -14.49 15.20
C LYS A 181 -12.43 -14.87 16.56
N ARG A 182 -12.18 -14.05 17.59
CA ARG A 182 -12.77 -14.18 18.92
C ARG A 182 -13.69 -12.99 19.20
N LEU A 183 -14.86 -13.00 18.54
CA LEU A 183 -15.87 -11.97 18.68
C LEU A 183 -16.15 -11.66 20.15
N ASN A 184 -15.83 -10.44 20.54
CA ASN A 184 -16.17 -9.89 21.84
C ASN A 184 -16.56 -8.41 21.67
N PRO A 185 -17.33 -7.84 22.62
CA PRO A 185 -17.83 -6.47 22.49
C PRO A 185 -16.74 -5.42 22.30
N LYS A 186 -15.56 -5.62 22.92
CA LYS A 186 -14.43 -4.68 22.83
C LYS A 186 -13.88 -4.61 21.40
N VAL A 187 -13.62 -5.74 20.76
CA VAL A 187 -13.10 -5.76 19.38
C VAL A 187 -14.11 -5.22 18.37
N LEU A 188 -15.41 -5.49 18.57
CA LEU A 188 -16.47 -4.92 17.74
C LEU A 188 -16.53 -3.40 17.86
N GLU A 189 -16.36 -2.87 19.08
CA GLU A 189 -16.33 -1.42 19.31
C GLU A 189 -15.05 -0.77 18.76
N GLU A 190 -13.89 -1.40 18.90
CA GLU A 190 -12.64 -0.94 18.25
C GLU A 190 -12.80 -0.90 16.72
N SER A 191 -13.48 -1.89 16.14
CA SER A 191 -13.76 -1.94 14.70
C SER A 191 -14.69 -0.80 14.28
N ARG A 192 -15.77 -0.58 15.04
CA ARG A 192 -16.70 0.53 14.84
C ARG A 192 -15.99 1.87 14.87
N GLN A 193 -15.14 2.09 15.88
CA GLN A 193 -14.36 3.32 16.03
C GLN A 193 -13.43 3.56 14.84
N ALA A 194 -12.77 2.52 14.31
CA ALA A 194 -11.94 2.64 13.12
C ALA A 194 -12.77 3.05 11.88
N ILE A 195 -13.95 2.45 11.69
CA ILE A 195 -14.87 2.80 10.59
C ILE A 195 -15.31 4.26 10.74
N VAL A 196 -15.79 4.66 11.92
CA VAL A 196 -16.25 6.02 12.18
C VAL A 196 -15.12 7.03 12.05
N ALA A 197 -13.91 6.74 12.54
CA ALA A 197 -12.75 7.60 12.36
C ALA A 197 -12.43 7.82 10.88
N ALA A 198 -12.46 6.77 10.06
CA ALA A 198 -12.26 6.90 8.62
C ALA A 198 -13.33 7.77 7.96
N MET A 199 -14.61 7.54 8.30
CA MET A 199 -15.75 8.33 7.78
C MET A 199 -15.65 9.80 8.19
N LYS A 200 -15.42 10.06 9.48
CA LYS A 200 -15.25 11.41 10.02
C LYS A 200 -14.12 12.11 9.31
N HIS A 201 -12.95 11.49 9.18
CA HIS A 201 -11.78 12.18 8.63
C HIS A 201 -11.64 12.10 7.11
N GLY A 202 -12.59 11.47 6.40
CA GLY A 202 -12.53 11.35 4.94
C GLY A 202 -11.34 10.52 4.47
N LYS A 203 -11.01 9.46 5.22
CA LYS A 203 -9.85 8.60 4.98
C LYS A 203 -10.23 7.33 4.23
N MET A 204 -9.26 6.75 3.53
CA MET A 204 -9.39 5.41 2.99
C MET A 204 -9.25 4.37 4.11
N LEU A 205 -10.31 3.61 4.35
CA LEU A 205 -10.35 2.50 5.30
C LEU A 205 -9.75 1.25 4.64
N CYS A 206 -8.63 0.79 5.18
CA CYS A 206 -7.98 -0.47 4.83
C CYS A 206 -8.49 -1.59 5.75
N VAL A 207 -9.35 -2.47 5.23
CA VAL A 207 -9.87 -3.63 5.96
C VAL A 207 -8.92 -4.81 5.77
N TYR A 208 -8.02 -5.03 6.72
CA TYR A 208 -7.07 -6.13 6.66
C TYR A 208 -7.70 -7.43 7.16
N LEU A 209 -7.84 -8.41 6.27
CA LEU A 209 -8.56 -9.65 6.53
C LEU A 209 -7.75 -10.71 7.30
N GLY A 210 -6.44 -10.50 7.49
CA GLY A 210 -5.57 -11.46 8.19
C GLY A 210 -5.37 -12.76 7.42
N ASP A 211 -4.70 -13.73 8.06
CA ASP A 211 -4.46 -15.06 7.48
C ASP A 211 -5.72 -15.94 7.47
N HIS A 212 -6.73 -15.55 8.24
CA HIS A 212 -8.04 -16.23 8.29
C HIS A 212 -9.14 -15.21 8.10
N ILE A 213 -9.88 -15.33 7.01
CA ILE A 213 -11.05 -14.48 6.77
C ILE A 213 -12.12 -14.85 7.80
N CYS A 214 -12.61 -13.85 8.50
CA CYS A 214 -13.70 -14.05 9.44
C CYS A 214 -15.00 -14.33 8.69
N ASP A 215 -15.87 -15.09 9.34
CA ASP A 215 -17.21 -15.36 8.84
C ASP A 215 -18.09 -14.11 8.95
N PHE A 216 -17.93 -13.19 7.99
CA PHE A 216 -18.56 -11.88 8.04
C PHE A 216 -20.06 -11.99 7.82
N ALA A 217 -20.51 -12.86 6.91
CA ALA A 217 -21.92 -13.06 6.62
C ALA A 217 -22.68 -13.60 7.84
N ASP A 218 -22.20 -14.68 8.47
CA ASP A 218 -23.00 -15.41 9.46
C ASP A 218 -22.65 -15.09 10.92
N LYS A 219 -21.47 -14.50 11.20
CA LYS A 219 -21.03 -14.23 12.58
C LYS A 219 -20.78 -12.76 12.89
N VAL A 220 -20.14 -12.02 11.98
CA VAL A 220 -19.77 -10.62 12.26
C VAL A 220 -20.92 -9.67 11.95
N CYS A 221 -21.45 -9.68 10.72
CA CYS A 221 -22.44 -8.73 10.19
C CYS A 221 -23.89 -9.11 10.50
N VAL A 222 -24.12 -9.78 11.62
CA VAL A 222 -25.46 -10.22 12.04
C VAL A 222 -26.28 -9.09 12.64
N SER A 223 -27.60 -9.27 12.72
CA SER A 223 -28.54 -8.29 13.27
C SER A 223 -28.15 -7.72 14.64
N LYS A 224 -27.51 -8.53 15.50
CA LYS A 224 -27.04 -8.11 16.83
C LYS A 224 -25.87 -7.12 16.77
N ASN A 225 -25.04 -7.19 15.74
CA ASN A 225 -23.82 -6.40 15.58
C ASN A 225 -23.98 -5.32 14.50
N ARG A 226 -25.14 -5.17 13.88
CA ARG A 226 -25.36 -4.25 12.76
C ARG A 226 -25.03 -2.78 13.11
N ASP A 227 -25.10 -2.42 14.38
CA ASP A 227 -24.82 -1.08 14.90
C ASP A 227 -23.33 -0.87 15.29
N THR A 228 -22.49 -1.89 15.11
CA THR A 228 -21.03 -1.84 15.34
C THR A 228 -20.25 -2.26 14.10
N PHE A 229 -20.72 -3.28 13.37
CA PHE A 229 -20.11 -3.83 12.17
C PHE A 229 -21.20 -4.15 11.11
N PRO A 230 -21.68 -3.15 10.37
CA PRO A 230 -22.76 -3.33 9.41
C PRO A 230 -22.29 -4.04 8.13
N VAL A 231 -23.16 -4.86 7.53
CA VAL A 231 -22.95 -5.46 6.19
C VAL A 231 -22.66 -4.42 5.11
N ALA A 232 -23.19 -3.20 5.29
CA ALA A 232 -23.00 -2.06 4.40
C ALA A 232 -21.52 -1.61 4.27
N LEU A 233 -20.62 -2.08 5.15
CA LEU A 233 -19.17 -1.91 5.00
C LEU A 233 -18.65 -2.52 3.68
N PHE A 234 -19.28 -3.60 3.22
CA PHE A 234 -18.89 -4.34 2.01
C PHE A 234 -19.66 -3.91 0.76
N GLN A 235 -20.33 -2.76 0.81
CA GLN A 235 -21.08 -2.21 -0.32
C GLN A 235 -20.56 -0.80 -0.64
N HIS A 236 -20.27 -0.52 -1.92
CA HIS A 236 -19.83 0.81 -2.33
C HIS A 236 -20.87 1.87 -1.94
N GLY A 237 -20.47 2.83 -1.11
CA GLY A 237 -21.37 3.86 -0.57
C GLY A 237 -22.36 3.37 0.50
N GLY A 238 -22.33 2.08 0.88
CA GLY A 238 -23.29 1.51 1.84
C GLY A 238 -23.29 2.21 3.20
N LEU A 239 -22.12 2.63 3.69
CA LEU A 239 -21.97 3.35 4.95
C LEU A 239 -22.44 4.81 4.91
N THR A 240 -22.66 5.39 3.73
CA THR A 240 -23.14 6.78 3.60
C THR A 240 -24.64 6.92 3.80
N ALA A 241 -25.38 5.81 3.82
CA ALA A 241 -26.83 5.83 4.04
C ALA A 241 -27.18 6.32 5.45
N ASP A 242 -28.15 7.23 5.56
CA ASP A 242 -28.57 7.85 6.82
C ASP A 242 -28.97 6.82 7.90
N SER A 243 -29.70 5.77 7.50
CA SER A 243 -30.13 4.72 8.40
C SER A 243 -28.98 3.89 8.99
N VAL A 244 -27.86 3.79 8.27
CA VAL A 244 -26.66 3.07 8.71
C VAL A 244 -25.79 3.96 9.58
N LYS A 245 -25.49 5.18 9.11
CA LYS A 245 -24.61 6.11 9.86
C LYS A 245 -25.21 6.50 11.21
N GLU A 246 -26.52 6.72 11.30
CA GLU A 246 -27.19 7.06 12.57
C GLU A 246 -27.13 5.94 13.61
N ARG A 247 -26.99 4.68 13.17
CA ARG A 247 -26.81 3.52 14.07
C ARG A 247 -25.35 3.31 14.47
N LEU A 248 -24.44 3.60 13.54
CA LEU A 248 -23.01 3.39 13.72
C LEU A 248 -22.37 4.47 14.62
N TYR A 249 -22.80 5.72 14.49
CA TYR A 249 -22.30 6.84 15.29
C TYR A 249 -22.88 6.79 16.71
N ARG A 250 -22.01 6.92 17.71
CA ARG A 250 -22.42 7.20 19.09
C ARG A 250 -22.58 8.71 19.30
N PRO A 251 -23.32 9.16 20.33
CA PRO A 251 -23.48 10.59 20.61
C PRO A 251 -22.16 11.35 20.68
N GLU A 252 -21.11 10.76 21.24
CA GLU A 252 -19.75 11.29 21.36
C GLU A 252 -19.00 11.39 20.01
N ASP A 253 -19.40 10.61 19.01
CA ASP A 253 -18.80 10.65 17.67
C ASP A 253 -19.36 11.79 16.83
N LYS A 254 -20.56 12.27 17.15
CA LYS A 254 -21.29 13.26 16.34
C LYS A 254 -20.67 14.64 16.48
N GLU A 255 -20.49 15.33 15.36
CA GLU A 255 -20.01 16.71 15.34
C GLU A 255 -21.23 17.64 15.32
N SER A 256 -21.41 18.44 16.38
CA SER A 256 -22.61 19.27 16.56
C SER A 256 -23.93 18.49 16.44
N GLY A 257 -23.93 17.24 16.92
CA GLY A 257 -25.09 16.34 16.85
C GLY A 257 -25.34 15.68 15.48
N GLN A 258 -24.44 15.86 14.50
CA GLN A 258 -24.57 15.27 13.16
C GLN A 258 -23.55 14.15 12.92
N CYS A 259 -23.98 13.13 12.15
CA CYS A 259 -23.09 12.10 11.63
C CYS A 259 -22.38 12.62 10.37
N VAL A 260 -21.09 12.96 10.50
CA VAL A 260 -20.30 13.56 9.42
C VAL A 260 -19.56 12.50 8.62
N VAL A 261 -19.77 12.44 7.31
CA VAL A 261 -18.92 11.66 6.39
C VAL A 261 -18.22 12.64 5.47
N ARG A 262 -16.91 12.80 5.63
CA ARG A 262 -16.12 13.73 4.80
C ARG A 262 -15.78 13.09 3.45
N ASN A 263 -15.60 13.93 2.44
CA ASN A 263 -15.12 13.52 1.12
C ASN A 263 -13.76 12.80 1.25
N GLY A 264 -13.52 11.82 0.39
CA GLY A 264 -12.32 10.97 0.44
C GLY A 264 -12.49 9.68 1.25
N PHE A 265 -13.60 9.53 1.99
CA PHE A 265 -13.92 8.25 2.61
C PHE A 265 -14.15 7.17 1.53
N ALA A 266 -13.38 6.10 1.61
CA ALA A 266 -13.42 4.96 0.70
C ALA A 266 -13.03 3.68 1.48
N VAL A 267 -13.42 2.52 0.98
CA VAL A 267 -13.13 1.22 1.63
C VAL A 267 -12.42 0.31 0.64
N HIS A 268 -11.36 -0.37 1.06
CA HIS A 268 -10.82 -1.51 0.32
C HIS A 268 -10.51 -2.65 1.29
N LEU A 269 -10.47 -3.86 0.76
CA LEU A 269 -10.13 -5.06 1.50
C LEU A 269 -8.72 -5.48 1.13
N LEU A 270 -7.96 -5.96 2.11
CA LEU A 270 -6.60 -6.45 1.93
C LEU A 270 -6.52 -7.91 2.37
N VAL A 271 -6.15 -8.78 1.44
CA VAL A 271 -6.06 -10.23 1.60
C VAL A 271 -4.65 -10.69 1.27
N ALA A 272 -4.03 -11.41 2.20
CA ALA A 272 -2.78 -12.09 1.94
C ALA A 272 -2.99 -13.33 1.06
N TYR A 273 -2.09 -13.54 0.09
CA TYR A 273 -1.90 -14.83 -0.55
C TYR A 273 -1.47 -15.86 0.49
N ASP A 274 -1.98 -17.09 0.38
CA ASP A 274 -1.52 -18.25 1.14
C ASP A 274 -0.65 -19.20 0.29
N GLY A 275 -0.35 -18.82 -0.97
CA GLY A 275 0.61 -19.45 -1.87
C GLY A 275 1.54 -18.44 -2.55
N GLY A 276 2.42 -18.93 -3.44
CA GLY A 276 3.41 -18.12 -4.19
C GLY A 276 2.79 -17.19 -5.24
N LEU A 277 2.10 -16.14 -4.79
CA LEU A 277 1.32 -15.15 -5.56
C LEU A 277 -0.07 -15.61 -6.02
N GLU A 278 -0.60 -16.67 -5.40
CA GLU A 278 -1.93 -17.19 -5.69
C GLU A 278 -2.66 -17.56 -4.41
N LEU A 279 -3.98 -17.60 -4.47
CA LEU A 279 -4.82 -18.09 -3.38
C LEU A 279 -5.07 -19.59 -3.55
N SER A 280 -4.92 -20.35 -2.48
CA SER A 280 -5.33 -21.74 -2.44
C SER A 280 -6.85 -21.87 -2.61
N SER A 281 -7.31 -23.06 -2.99
CA SER A 281 -8.74 -23.37 -3.07
C SER A 281 -9.46 -23.21 -1.72
N ALA A 282 -8.78 -23.52 -0.61
CA ALA A 282 -9.31 -23.31 0.73
C ALA A 282 -9.56 -21.82 0.98
N ARG A 283 -8.59 -20.98 0.60
CA ARG A 283 -8.70 -19.52 0.75
C ARG A 283 -9.76 -18.90 -0.14
N GLN A 284 -9.92 -19.39 -1.36
CA GLN A 284 -11.01 -18.97 -2.24
C GLN A 284 -12.40 -19.30 -1.65
N SER A 285 -12.53 -20.44 -0.97
CA SER A 285 -13.76 -20.81 -0.25
C SER A 285 -14.01 -19.87 0.94
N GLU A 286 -12.96 -19.48 1.68
CA GLU A 286 -13.09 -18.51 2.77
C GLU A 286 -13.55 -17.12 2.29
N LEU A 287 -13.13 -16.66 1.10
CA LEU A 287 -13.58 -15.38 0.54
C LEU A 287 -15.11 -15.31 0.37
N GLN A 288 -15.79 -16.44 0.16
CA GLN A 288 -17.25 -16.49 0.05
C GLN A 288 -17.97 -16.05 1.33
N GLN A 289 -17.25 -15.94 2.45
CA GLN A 289 -17.77 -15.40 3.70
C GLN A 289 -17.88 -13.87 3.71
N ILE A 290 -17.34 -13.19 2.70
CA ILE A 290 -17.38 -11.73 2.53
C ILE A 290 -18.69 -11.36 1.81
N PRO A 291 -19.59 -10.58 2.44
CA PRO A 291 -20.82 -10.13 1.80
C PRO A 291 -20.53 -9.31 0.54
N GLY A 292 -21.25 -9.59 -0.56
CA GLY A 292 -21.14 -8.82 -1.80
C GLY A 292 -19.79 -8.98 -2.52
N LEU A 293 -19.09 -10.11 -2.32
CA LEU A 293 -17.81 -10.39 -2.98
C LEU A 293 -17.87 -10.19 -4.50
N ASP A 294 -18.95 -10.62 -5.15
CA ASP A 294 -19.14 -10.53 -6.60
C ASP A 294 -19.22 -9.08 -7.13
N ASP A 295 -19.49 -8.11 -6.26
CA ASP A 295 -19.55 -6.68 -6.60
C ASP A 295 -18.19 -5.96 -6.43
N MET A 296 -17.16 -6.69 -5.97
CA MET A 296 -15.82 -6.15 -5.73
C MET A 296 -14.95 -6.18 -6.98
N GLU A 297 -13.93 -5.32 -7.01
CA GLU A 297 -12.93 -5.30 -8.08
C GLU A 297 -11.62 -5.90 -7.58
N GLU A 298 -11.20 -7.00 -8.18
CA GLU A 298 -9.93 -7.66 -7.82
C GLU A 298 -8.72 -6.83 -8.24
N VAL A 299 -7.78 -6.65 -7.32
CA VAL A 299 -6.50 -5.99 -7.58
C VAL A 299 -5.37 -6.85 -7.05
N ARG A 300 -4.56 -7.41 -7.95
CA ARG A 300 -3.31 -8.04 -7.55
C ARG A 300 -2.26 -6.97 -7.30
N CYS A 301 -1.55 -7.09 -6.19
CA CYS A 301 -0.52 -6.17 -5.77
C CYS A 301 0.77 -6.94 -5.47
N HIS A 302 1.90 -6.36 -5.84
CA HIS A 302 3.21 -6.92 -5.57
C HIS A 302 4.17 -5.86 -5.04
N CYS A 303 5.22 -6.33 -4.38
CA CYS A 303 6.37 -5.53 -3.99
C CYS A 303 7.65 -6.06 -4.65
N GLU A 304 8.78 -5.41 -4.40
CA GLU A 304 10.06 -5.80 -4.98
C GLU A 304 10.49 -7.21 -4.56
N GLU A 305 10.17 -7.61 -3.33
CA GLU A 305 10.46 -8.97 -2.86
C GLU A 305 9.70 -10.04 -3.66
N ASP A 306 8.43 -9.78 -4.00
CA ASP A 306 7.63 -10.68 -4.83
C ASP A 306 8.18 -10.80 -6.24
N ARG A 307 8.62 -9.66 -6.80
CA ARG A 307 9.27 -9.57 -8.11
C ARG A 307 10.53 -10.44 -8.14
N LEU A 308 11.42 -10.24 -7.17
CA LEU A 308 12.67 -10.99 -7.03
C LEU A 308 12.43 -12.48 -6.76
N ARG A 309 11.41 -12.83 -5.97
CA ARG A 309 11.05 -14.24 -5.74
C ARG A 309 10.66 -14.92 -7.05
N LEU A 310 9.80 -14.28 -7.85
CA LEU A 310 9.37 -14.83 -9.14
C LEU A 310 10.54 -15.00 -10.12
N VAL A 311 11.45 -14.02 -10.15
CA VAL A 311 12.69 -14.10 -10.94
C VAL A 311 13.55 -15.30 -10.50
N ARG A 312 13.75 -15.50 -9.19
CA ARG A 312 14.55 -16.63 -8.65
C ARG A 312 13.91 -17.98 -8.93
N GLU A 313 12.59 -18.10 -8.81
CA GLU A 313 11.84 -19.32 -9.13
C GLU A 313 12.04 -19.72 -10.59
N LYS A 314 12.05 -18.74 -11.51
CA LYS A 314 12.35 -18.99 -12.92
C LYS A 314 13.80 -19.36 -13.18
N ALA A 315 14.74 -18.68 -12.50
CA ALA A 315 16.16 -18.98 -12.61
C ALA A 315 16.49 -20.43 -12.20
N GLY A 316 15.82 -20.94 -11.16
CA GLY A 316 16.03 -22.31 -10.68
C GLY A 316 15.28 -23.38 -11.47
N ALA A 317 14.31 -22.99 -12.31
CA ALA A 317 13.56 -23.90 -13.17
C ALA A 317 14.17 -24.08 -14.57
N ALA A 318 15.05 -23.16 -14.99
CA ALA A 318 15.77 -23.18 -16.26
C ALA A 318 17.06 -24.00 -16.18
#